data_AF-A0A0D3C2P4-F1
#
_entry.id   AF-A0A0D3C2P4-F1
#
_cell.length_a   1.000
_cell.length_b   1.000
_cell.length_c   1.000
_cell.angle_alpha   90.00
_cell.angle_beta   90.00
_cell.angle_gamma   90.00
#
_symmetry.space_group_name_H-M   'P 1'
#
loop_
_entity.id
_entity.type
_entity.pdbx_description
1 polymer ?
#
loop_
_entity_poly.entity_id
_entity_poly.type
_entity_poly.pdbx_seq_one_letter_code
_entity_poly.pdbx_strand_id
1 'polypeptide(L)'
;MEHISSCRKALSEWRRQHNVNSAKLMEELKEKVEGLYADDNATTEVITTALKELSDALKAEEMFWKQKSRVFWLREGDKNTKFFHALTKQRRA
;
A
#
# COMPACT_ATOMS: atom_id res chain seq x y z
N MET A 1 21.19 4.58 26.76
CA MET A 1 20.56 5.34 25.64
C MET A 1 21.01 4.88 24.25
N GLU A 2 22.19 4.27 24.09
CA GLU A 2 22.70 3.85 22.77
C GLU A 2 21.86 2.77 22.06
N HIS A 3 21.29 1.83 22.80
CA HIS A 3 20.48 0.75 22.23
C HIS A 3 19.21 1.26 21.51
N ILE A 4 18.55 2.29 22.05
CA ILE A 4 17.36 2.90 21.44
C ILE A 4 17.74 3.62 20.13
N SER A 5 18.90 4.28 20.10
CA SER A 5 19.41 4.96 18.90
C SER A 5 19.75 3.96 17.80
N SER A 6 20.43 2.86 18.15
CA SER A 6 20.76 1.77 17.23
C SER A 6 19.51 1.09 16.66
N CYS A 7 18.54 0.74 17.51
CA CYS A 7 17.25 0.20 17.06
C CYS A 7 16.49 1.16 16.14
N ARG A 8 16.53 2.47 16.42
CA ARG A 8 15.87 3.48 15.57
C ARG A 8 16.54 3.58 14.19
N LYS A 9 17.87 3.50 14.12
CA LYS A 9 18.61 3.44 12.84
C LYS A 9 18.25 2.19 12.06
N ALA A 10 18.30 1.01 12.69
CA ALA A 10 17.94 -0.25 12.05
C ALA A 10 16.49 -0.24 11.52
N LEU A 11 15.54 0.28 12.31
CA LEU A 11 14.14 0.45 11.88
C LEU A 11 14.00 1.47 10.74
N SER A 12 14.80 2.54 10.74
CA SER A 12 14.79 3.53 9.65
C SER A 12 15.37 2.96 8.36
N GLU A 13 16.43 2.16 8.44
CA GLU A 13 17.05 1.47 7.29
C GLU A 13 16.12 0.39 6.75
N TRP A 14 15.55 -0.44 7.62
CA TRP A 14 14.52 -1.42 7.26
C TRP A 14 13.33 -0.74 6.61
N ARG A 15 12.84 0.36 7.19
CA ARG A 15 11.76 1.16 6.59
C ARG A 15 12.19 1.72 5.24
N ARG A 16 13.43 2.18 5.04
CA ARG A 16 13.87 2.70 3.74
C ARG A 16 13.93 1.60 2.68
N GLN A 17 14.28 0.38 3.08
CA GLN A 17 14.34 -0.80 2.22
C GLN A 17 12.96 -1.42 1.95
N HIS A 18 11.97 -1.21 2.81
CA HIS A 18 10.62 -1.79 2.68
C HIS A 18 9.48 -0.78 2.42
N ASN A 19 9.67 0.53 2.62
CA ASN A 19 8.72 1.60 2.25
C ASN A 19 8.80 1.90 0.75
N VAL A 20 9.13 0.89 -0.05
CA VAL A 20 9.32 1.02 -1.48
C VAL A 20 7.94 1.08 -2.10
N ASN A 21 7.46 2.31 -2.24
CA ASN A 21 6.69 2.72 -3.41
C ASN A 21 5.47 1.84 -3.72
N SER A 22 4.76 1.37 -2.70
CA SER A 22 3.49 0.64 -2.86
C SER A 22 2.52 1.40 -3.76
N ALA A 23 2.50 2.74 -3.67
CA ALA A 23 1.76 3.59 -4.59
C ALA A 23 2.20 3.44 -6.06
N LYS A 24 3.51 3.46 -6.36
CA LYS A 24 4.02 3.27 -7.73
C LYS A 24 3.84 1.84 -8.22
N LEU A 25 4.03 0.85 -7.34
CA LEU A 25 3.79 -0.55 -7.67
C LEU A 25 2.31 -0.80 -7.98
N MET A 26 1.39 -0.19 -7.22
CA MET A 26 -0.04 -0.25 -7.52
C MET A 26 -0.37 0.43 -8.84
N GLU A 27 0.27 1.55 -9.17
CA GLU A 27 0.07 2.24 -10.44
C GLU A 27 0.57 1.38 -11.62
N GLU A 28 1.78 0.83 -11.52
CA GLU A 28 2.36 -0.08 -12.52
C GLU A 28 1.51 -1.35 -12.71
N LEU A 29 0.98 -1.93 -11.62
CA LEU A 29 0.10 -3.10 -11.69
C LEU A 29 -1.27 -2.76 -12.31
N LYS A 30 -1.80 -1.55 -12.07
CA LYS A 30 -3.02 -1.09 -12.73
C LYS A 30 -2.82 -0.91 -14.23
N GLU A 31 -1.75 -0.21 -14.63
CA GLU A 31 -1.41 -0.04 -16.04
C GLU A 31 -1.22 -1.39 -16.75
N LYS A 32 -0.56 -2.36 -16.08
CA LYS A 32 -0.39 -3.73 -16.57
C LYS A 32 -1.74 -4.43 -16.77
N VAL A 33 -2.66 -4.30 -15.81
CA VAL A 33 -4.00 -4.90 -15.91
C VAL A 33 -4.79 -4.26 -17.05
N GLU A 34 -4.80 -2.92 -17.15
CA GLU A 34 -5.49 -2.20 -18.24
C GLU A 34 -4.93 -2.56 -19.62
N GLY A 35 -3.60 -2.68 -19.75
CA GLY A 35 -2.96 -3.13 -20.97
C GLY A 35 -3.34 -4.56 -21.37
N LEU A 36 -3.46 -5.47 -20.39
CA LEU A 36 -3.89 -6.85 -20.63
C LEU A 36 -5.38 -6.94 -21.00
N TYR A 37 -6.22 -6.03 -20.53
CA TYR A 37 -7.64 -5.96 -20.94
C TYR A 37 -7.83 -5.36 -22.34
N ALA A 38 -6.87 -4.57 -22.82
CA ALA A 38 -6.89 -4.00 -24.17
C ALA A 38 -6.29 -4.93 -25.23
N ASP A 39 -5.60 -5.99 -24.82
CA ASP A 39 -5.03 -7.01 -25.70
C ASP A 39 -6.00 -8.18 -25.86
N ASP A 40 -6.65 -8.29 -27.03
CA ASP A 40 -7.59 -9.37 -27.36
C ASP A 40 -6.95 -10.77 -27.36
N ASN A 41 -5.61 -10.84 -27.32
CA ASN A 41 -4.85 -12.09 -27.29
C ASN A 41 -4.46 -12.53 -25.86
N ALA A 42 -4.81 -11.74 -24.83
CA ALA A 42 -4.50 -12.07 -23.44
C ALA A 42 -5.38 -13.22 -22.93
N THR A 43 -4.74 -14.32 -22.52
CA THR A 43 -5.44 -15.45 -21.90
C THR A 43 -6.06 -15.02 -20.56
N THR A 44 -7.28 -15.48 -20.28
CA THR A 44 -8.00 -15.24 -19.00
C THR A 44 -7.15 -15.55 -17.76
N GLU A 45 -6.24 -16.52 -17.83
CA GLU A 45 -5.32 -16.89 -16.75
C GLU A 45 -4.28 -15.80 -16.43
N VAL A 46 -3.81 -15.06 -17.44
CA VAL A 46 -2.83 -13.98 -17.26
C VAL A 46 -3.50 -12.77 -16.61
N ILE A 47 -4.72 -12.43 -17.04
CA ILE A 47 -5.53 -11.35 -16.47
C ILE A 47 -5.87 -11.64 -15.00
N THR A 48 -6.33 -12.86 -14.70
CA THR A 48 -6.68 -13.24 -13.32
C THR A 48 -5.47 -13.26 -12.40
N THR A 49 -4.30 -13.66 -12.89
CA THR A 49 -3.04 -13.59 -12.12
C THR A 49 -2.64 -12.15 -11.84
N ALA A 50 -2.66 -11.26 -12.85
CA ALA A 50 -2.34 -9.85 -12.67
C ALA A 50 -3.32 -9.14 -11.72
N LEU A 51 -4.61 -9.46 -11.79
CA LEU A 51 -5.62 -8.95 -10.85
C LEU A 51 -5.36 -9.41 -9.41
N LYS A 52 -4.92 -10.65 -9.23
CA LYS A 52 -4.56 -11.18 -7.91
C LYS A 52 -3.36 -10.44 -7.34
N GLU A 53 -2.31 -10.23 -8.14
CA GLU A 53 -1.14 -9.43 -7.76
C GLU A 53 -1.54 -8.00 -7.36
N LEU A 54 -2.42 -7.35 -8.14
CA LEU A 54 -2.94 -6.02 -7.83
C LEU A 54 -3.76 -6.00 -6.53
N SER A 55 -4.64 -6.98 -6.32
CA SER A 55 -5.43 -7.12 -5.09
C SER A 55 -4.53 -7.29 -3.86
N ASP A 56 -3.48 -8.10 -3.96
CA ASP A 56 -2.59 -8.35 -2.83
C ASP A 56 -1.73 -7.11 -2.51
N ALA A 57 -1.29 -6.37 -3.52
CA ALA A 57 -0.64 -5.07 -3.35
C ALA A 57 -1.57 -4.04 -2.67
N LEU A 58 -2.84 -3.96 -3.07
CA LEU A 58 -3.84 -3.08 -2.46
C LEU A 58 -4.12 -3.44 -1.00
N LYS A 59 -4.23 -4.73 -0.67
CA LYS A 59 -4.41 -5.20 0.72
C LYS A 59 -3.20 -4.87 1.60
N ALA A 60 -1.99 -4.99 1.06
CA ALA A 60 -0.78 -4.61 1.78
C ALA A 60 -0.75 -3.09 2.08
N GLU A 61 -1.17 -2.26 1.11
CA GLU A 61 -1.30 -0.82 1.28
C GLU A 61 -2.39 -0.46 2.31
N GLU A 62 -3.56 -1.12 2.25
CA GLU A 62 -4.62 -0.95 3.24
C GLU A 62 -4.14 -1.31 4.66
N MET A 63 -3.44 -2.44 4.83
CA MET A 63 -2.84 -2.84 6.10
C MET A 63 -1.80 -1.84 6.60
N PHE A 64 -0.97 -1.31 5.71
CA PHE A 64 0.00 -0.27 6.03
C PHE A 64 -0.70 1.00 6.54
N TRP A 65 -1.75 1.45 5.86
CA TRP A 65 -2.51 2.63 6.28
C TRP A 65 -3.34 2.40 7.55
N LYS A 66 -3.86 1.20 7.77
CA LYS A 66 -4.49 0.78 9.03
C LYS A 66 -3.50 0.92 10.20
N GLN A 67 -2.29 0.38 10.05
CA GLN A 67 -1.26 0.47 11.08
C GLN A 67 -0.82 1.92 11.30
N LYS A 68 -0.57 2.66 10.23
CA LYS A 68 -0.04 4.04 10.27
C LYS A 68 -1.05 5.05 10.81
N SER A 69 -2.31 4.92 10.43
CA SER A 69 -3.38 5.79 10.93
C SER A 69 -3.66 5.53 12.42
N ARG A 70 -3.24 4.37 12.97
CA ARG A 70 -3.59 3.92 14.34
C ARG A 70 -5.10 4.07 14.59
N VAL A 71 -5.91 3.95 13.55
CA VAL A 71 -7.36 4.14 13.59
C VAL A 71 -7.98 2.78 13.90
N PHE A 72 -8.54 2.68 15.11
CA PHE A 72 -9.25 1.50 15.59
C PHE A 72 -10.63 1.30 14.92
N TRP A 73 -11.06 2.24 14.07
CA TRP A 73 -12.43 2.34 13.53
C TRP A 73 -12.68 1.52 12.25
N LEU A 74 -11.90 0.47 12.02
CA LEU A 74 -12.10 -0.49 10.93
C LEU A 74 -13.26 -1.47 11.17
N ARG A 75 -14.19 -1.10 12.05
CA ARG A 75 -15.43 -1.86 12.28
C ARG A 75 -16.53 -1.50 11.26
N GLU A 76 -16.40 -0.40 10.52
CA GLU A 76 -17.50 0.18 9.73
C GLU A 76 -17.18 0.43 8.23
N GLY A 77 -16.04 -0.06 7.74
CA GLY A 77 -15.67 0.05 6.33
C GLY A 77 -15.05 1.39 5.94
N ASP A 78 -14.06 1.31 5.04
CA ASP A 78 -13.30 2.44 4.53
C ASP A 78 -14.20 3.39 3.70
N LYS A 79 -14.40 4.61 4.20
CA LYS A 79 -15.12 5.68 3.48
C LYS A 79 -14.20 6.71 2.83
N ASN A 80 -12.89 6.49 2.79
CA ASN A 80 -11.91 7.36 2.12
C ASN A 80 -12.16 8.88 2.38
N THR A 81 -12.50 9.21 3.62
CA THR A 81 -13.06 10.53 3.95
C THR A 81 -11.96 11.60 4.04
N LYS A 82 -12.31 12.86 3.78
CA LYS A 82 -11.39 14.01 3.97
C LYS A 82 -10.81 14.08 5.40
N PHE A 83 -11.56 13.60 6.39
CA PHE A 83 -11.11 13.53 7.79
C PHE A 83 -9.97 12.52 7.99
N PHE A 84 -10.04 11.34 7.35
CA PHE A 84 -8.95 10.36 7.38
C PHE A 84 -7.65 10.93 6.83
N HIS A 85 -7.73 11.63 5.68
CA HIS A 85 -6.60 12.30 5.05
C HIS A 85 -6.03 13.44 5.89
N ALA A 86 -6.88 14.18 6.61
CA ALA A 86 -6.45 15.23 7.52
C ALA A 86 -5.67 14.67 8.72
N LEU A 87 -6.19 13.61 9.37
CA LEU A 87 -5.54 12.98 10.53
C LEU A 87 -4.17 12.37 10.16
N THR A 88 -4.08 11.74 8.99
CA THR A 88 -2.81 11.17 8.50
C THR A 88 -1.79 12.25 8.12
N LYS A 89 -2.22 13.39 7.56
CA LYS A 89 -1.34 14.54 7.30
C LYS A 89 -0.81 15.17 8.59
N GLN A 90 -1.66 15.34 9.61
CA GLN A 90 -1.28 15.98 10.87
C GLN A 90 -0.18 15.21 11.64
N ARG A 91 -0.07 13.90 11.44
CA ARG A 91 0.96 13.05 12.06
C ARG A 91 2.23 12.88 11.25
N ARG A 92 2.30 13.48 10.05
CA ARG A 92 3.53 13.53 9.24
C ARG A 92 4.38 14.78 9.53
N ALA A 93 3.86 15.74 10.29
CA ALA A 93 4.58 16.91 10.79
C ALA A 93 5.49 16.56 11.97
#